data_AF-A0A4P8XZU2-F1
#
_entry.id   AF-A0A4P8XZU2-F1
#
_cell.length_a   1.000
_cell.length_b   1.000
_cell.length_c   1.000
_cell.angle_alpha   90.00
_cell.angle_beta   90.00
_cell.angle_gamma   90.00
#
_symmetry.space_group_name_H-M   'P 1'
#
loop_
_entity.id
_entity.type
_entity.pdbx_description
1 polymer ?
#
loop_
_entity_poly.entity_id
_entity_poly.type
_entity_poly.pdbx_seq_one_letter_code
_entity_poly.pdbx_strand_id
1 'polypeptide(L)' 'MVPIKPEQIEQVNALVRSACANCQDGCCLLLDDGDSYPCVQLLSISGIYCNYFYYSVLPTDKMLYRSVIQNINYKERKTL' A
#
# COMPACT_ATOMS: atom_id res chain seq x y z
N MET A 1 8.87 1.60 -5.86
CA MET A 1 7.49 1.08 -5.86
C MET A 1 7.53 -0.43 -5.66
N VAL A 2 6.75 -0.95 -4.73
CA VAL A 2 6.61 -2.40 -4.52
C VAL A 2 5.40 -2.90 -5.31
N PRO A 3 5.55 -3.85 -6.25
CA PRO A 3 4.45 -4.29 -7.10
C PRO A 3 3.41 -5.10 -6.30
N ILE A 4 2.13 -4.82 -6.57
CA ILE A 4 1.00 -5.63 -6.09
C ILE A 4 0.26 -6.24 -7.28
N LYS A 5 -0.43 -7.35 -7.04
CA LYS A 5 -1.30 -7.99 -8.04
C LYS A 5 -2.73 -7.45 -7.95
N PRO A 6 -3.54 -7.57 -9.01
CA PRO A 6 -4.95 -7.18 -8.98
C PRO A 6 -5.72 -7.78 -7.79
N GLU A 7 -5.47 -9.05 -7.46
CA GLU A 7 -6.12 -9.73 -6.32
C GLU A 7 -5.76 -9.14 -4.93
N GLN A 8 -4.71 -8.33 -4.83
CA GLN A 8 -4.26 -7.71 -3.57
C GLN A 8 -4.81 -6.29 -3.37
N ILE A 9 -5.39 -5.67 -4.41
CA ILE A 9 -5.81 -4.26 -4.37
C ILE A 9 -6.84 -4.01 -3.27
N GLU A 10 -7.89 -4.83 -3.21
CA GLU A 10 -8.94 -4.67 -2.20
C GLU A 10 -8.42 -4.86 -0.77
N GLN A 11 -7.49 -5.80 -0.56
CA GLN A 11 -6.86 -6.03 0.74
C GLN A 11 -5.98 -4.85 1.16
N VAL A 12 -5.19 -4.31 0.23
CA VAL A 12 -4.40 -3.09 0.45
C VAL A 12 -5.33 -1.92 0.80
N ASN A 13 -6.40 -1.71 0.05
CA ASN A 13 -7.35 -0.62 0.29
C ASN A 13 -8.06 -0.76 1.64
N ALA A 14 -8.48 -1.97 2.01
CA ALA A 14 -9.06 -2.25 3.30
C ALA A 14 -8.08 -1.94 4.44
N LEU A 15 -6.82 -2.35 4.30
CA LEU A 15 -5.79 -2.09 5.30
C LEU A 15 -5.44 -0.60 5.42
N VAL A 16 -5.39 0.14 4.30
CA VAL A 16 -5.22 1.60 4.33
C VAL A 16 -6.33 2.25 5.13
N ARG A 17 -7.60 1.88 4.88
CA ARG A 17 -8.75 2.47 5.56
C ARG A 17 -8.83 2.11 7.04
N SER A 18 -8.38 0.92 7.43
CA SER A 18 -8.51 0.44 8.82
C SER A 18 -7.29 0.75 9.70
N ALA A 19 -6.09 0.89 9.13
CA ALA A 19 -4.85 0.92 9.90
C ALA A 19 -3.84 2.02 9.52
N CYS A 20 -4.04 2.75 8.41
CA CYS A 20 -3.12 3.83 8.05
C CYS A 20 -3.46 5.10 8.86
N ALA A 21 -2.62 5.45 9.84
CA ALA A 21 -2.81 6.65 10.66
C ALA A 21 -2.79 7.97 9.85
N ASN A 22 -2.20 7.95 8.65
CA ASN A 22 -2.17 9.10 7.75
C ASN A 22 -3.35 9.14 6.78
N CYS A 23 -4.25 8.15 6.80
CA CYS A 23 -5.43 8.13 5.95
C CYS A 23 -6.69 8.41 6.79
N GLN A 24 -7.18 9.65 6.73
CA GLN A 24 -8.41 10.07 7.40
C GLN A 24 -9.51 10.31 6.35
N ASP A 25 -10.65 9.63 6.49
CA ASP A 25 -11.78 9.72 5.56
C ASP A 25 -11.39 9.53 4.07
N GLY A 26 -10.38 8.69 3.84
CA GLY A 26 -9.84 8.42 2.50
C GLY A 26 -8.83 9.47 1.99
N CYS A 27 -8.56 10.52 2.75
CA CYS A 27 -7.59 11.58 2.42
C CYS A 27 -6.27 11.40 3.18
N CYS A 28 -5.15 11.82 2.59
CA CYS A 28 -3.83 11.73 3.19
C CYS A 28 -3.48 12.99 3.99
N LEU A 29 -3.31 12.85 5.31
CA LEU A 29 -2.90 13.96 6.17
C LEU A 29 -1.52 14.53 5.80
N LEU A 30 -0.62 13.71 5.23
CA LEU A 30 0.71 14.15 4.82
C LEU A 30 0.73 14.91 3.50
N LEU A 31 -0.37 14.90 2.75
CA LEU A 31 -0.52 15.66 1.51
C LEU A 31 -1.34 16.93 1.70
N ASP A 32 -1.84 17.16 2.92
CA ASP A 32 -2.61 18.36 3.24
C ASP A 32 -1.70 19.60 3.20
N ASP A 33 -1.92 20.44 2.20
CA ASP A 33 -1.29 21.75 2.02
C ASP A 33 -2.29 22.90 2.22
N GLY A 34 -3.46 22.61 2.80
CA GLY A 34 -4.64 23.49 2.85
C GLY A 34 -5.83 22.89 2.10
N ASP A 35 -5.61 21.94 1.19
CA ASP A 35 -6.63 21.17 0.48
C ASP A 35 -6.58 19.67 0.82
N SER A 36 -7.72 18.98 0.70
CA SER A 36 -7.83 17.54 0.94
C SER A 36 -7.49 16.72 -0.31
N TYR A 37 -6.50 15.83 -0.20
CA TYR A 37 -6.11 14.92 -1.29
C TYR A 37 -6.33 13.45 -0.92
N PRO A 38 -6.83 12.61 -1.84
CA PRO A 38 -6.98 11.18 -1.59
C PRO A 38 -5.65 10.52 -1.21
N CYS A 39 -5.71 9.50 -0.35
CA CYS A 39 -4.53 8.70 -0.04
C CYS A 39 -3.93 8.10 -1.31
N VAL A 40 -2.66 8.40 -1.59
CA VAL A 40 -1.94 7.89 -2.77
C VAL A 40 -2.04 6.36 -2.88
N GLN A 41 -2.08 5.67 -1.74
CA GLN A 41 -2.17 4.21 -1.74
C GLN A 41 -3.56 3.70 -2.14
N LEU A 42 -4.64 4.46 -1.89
CA LEU A 42 -6.00 4.14 -2.35
C LEU A 42 -6.19 4.39 -3.86
N LEU A 43 -5.40 5.27 -4.45
CA LEU A 43 -5.40 5.54 -5.90
C LEU A 43 -4.54 4.55 -6.69
N SER A 44 -3.68 3.79 -6.00
CA SER A 44 -2.67 2.94 -6.63
C SER A 44 -3.21 1.54 -6.93
N ILE A 45 -3.24 1.17 -8.22
CA ILE A 45 -3.69 -0.16 -8.67
C ILE A 45 -2.56 -1.13 -9.03
N SER A 46 -1.33 -0.63 -9.15
CA SER A 46 -0.18 -1.39 -9.66
C SER A 46 0.91 -1.65 -8.62
N GLY A 47 0.90 -0.90 -7.51
CA GLY A 47 1.94 -1.03 -6.50
C GLY A 47 1.69 -0.22 -5.24
N ILE A 48 2.60 -0.43 -4.29
CA ILE A 48 2.76 0.37 -3.09
C ILE A 48 3.77 1.48 -3.38
N TYR A 49 3.32 2.72 -3.23
CA TYR A 49 4.11 3.93 -3.46
C TYR A 49 4.40 4.68 -2.16
N CYS A 50 3.61 4.45 -1.11
CA CYS A 50 3.80 5.11 0.18
C CYS A 50 4.80 4.33 1.06
N ASN A 51 5.95 4.94 1.37
CA ASN A 51 6.95 4.35 2.27
C ASN A 51 6.40 4.10 3.67
N TYR A 52 5.60 5.04 4.21
CA TYR A 52 4.96 4.84 5.51
C TYR A 52 4.06 3.61 5.51
N PHE A 53 3.23 3.45 4.48
CA PHE A 53 2.39 2.26 4.35
C PHE A 53 3.25 0.98 4.29
N TYR A 54 4.27 0.95 3.43
CA TYR A 54 5.12 -0.24 3.25
C TYR A 54 5.84 -0.67 4.54
N TYR A 55 6.46 0.27 5.25
CA TYR A 55 7.29 -0.05 6.41
C TYR A 55 6.51 -0.14 7.73
N SER A 56 5.40 0.60 7.87
CA SER A 56 4.70 0.74 9.16
C SER A 56 3.33 0.06 9.18
N VAL A 57 2.57 0.17 8.08
CA VAL A 57 1.18 -0.30 8.05
C VAL A 57 1.07 -1.71 7.50
N LEU A 58 1.67 -1.99 6.34
CA LEU A 58 1.61 -3.29 5.67
C LEU A 58 2.03 -4.46 6.59
N PRO A 59 3.09 -4.37 7.42
CA PRO A 59 3.49 -5.47 8.30
C PRO A 59 2.45 -5.84 9.38
N THR A 60 1.46 -4.97 9.65
CA THR A 60 0.37 -5.27 10.59
C THR A 60 -0.55 -6.37 10.07
N ASP A 61 -0.71 -6.49 8.75
CA ASP A 61 -1.32 -7.65 8.10
C ASP A 61 -0.23 -8.61 7.62
N LYS A 62 0.06 -9.61 8.47
CA LYS A 62 1.12 -10.60 8.20
C LYS A 62 0.87 -11.43 6.95
N MET A 63 -0.38 -11.65 6.56
CA MET A 63 -0.72 -12.45 5.38
C MET A 63 -0.53 -11.65 4.11
N LEU A 64 -1.08 -10.43 4.08
CA LEU A 64 -0.89 -9.51 2.97
C LEU A 64 0.59 -9.15 2.78
N TYR A 65 1.32 -8.84 3.87
CA TYR A 65 2.76 -8.56 3.81
C TYR A 65 3.53 -9.70 3.14
N ARG A 66 3.33 -10.95 3.59
CA ARG A 66 4.00 -12.12 2.98
C ARG A 66 3.65 -12.27 1.50
N SER A 67 2.38 -12.10 1.16
CA SER A 67 1.90 -12.19 -0.23
C SER A 67 2.57 -11.14 -1.13
N VAL A 68 2.72 -9.90 -0.64
CA VAL A 68 3.41 -8.82 -1.36
C VAL A 68 4.91 -9.10 -1.50
N ILE A 69 5.60 -9.54 -0.44
CA ILE A 69 7.04 -9.86 -0.49
C ILE A 69 7.33 -11.03 -1.44
N GLN A 70 6.45 -12.04 -1.49
CA GLN A 70 6.58 -13.15 -2.45
C GLN A 70 6.54 -12.67 -3.90
N ASN A 71 5.75 -11.64 -4.22
CA ASN A 71 5.72 -11.07 -5.58
C ASN A 71 7.07 -10.44 -5.97
N ILE A 72 7.76 -9.78 -5.03
CA ILE A 72 9.09 -9.18 -5.26
C ILE A 72 10.10 -10.29 -5.58
N ASN A 73 10.19 -11.29 -4.69
CA ASN A 73 11.13 -12.40 -4.84
C ASN A 73 10.89 -13.20 -6.13
N TYR A 74 9.61 -13.38 -6.53
CA TYR A 74 9.28 -14.03 -7.79
C TYR A 74 9.77 -13.23 -9.00
N LYS A 75 9.61 -11.89 -8.99
CA LYS A 75 10.11 -11.05 -10.08
C LYS A 75 11.63 -11.09 -10.18
N GLU A 76 12.35 -10.97 -9.07
CA GLU A 76 13.82 -11.06 -9.06
C GLU A 76 14.31 -12.36 -9.69
N ARG A 77 13.71 -13.50 -9.33
CA ARG A 77 14.03 -14.82 -9.92
C ARG A 77 13.75 -14.94 -11.41
N LYS A 78 12.85 -14.14 -11.98
CA LYS A 78 12.47 -14.17 -13.39
C LYS A 78 13.28 -13.21 -14.27
N THR A 79 14.06 -12.32 -13.64
CA THR A 79 14.91 -11.34 -14.31
C THR A 79 16.37 -11.82 -14.40
N LEU A 80 16.68 -12.96 -13.76
CA LEU A 80 17.88 -13.76 -13.90
C LEU A 80 17.64 -14.88 -14.94
#